data_AF-A0A965PLG5-F1
#
_entry.id   AF-A0A965PLG5-F1
#
_cell.length_a   1.000
_cell.length_b   1.000
_cell.length_c   1.000
_cell.angle_alpha   90.00
_cell.angle_beta   90.00
_cell.angle_gamma   90.00
#
_symmetry.space_group_name_H-M   'P 1'
#
loop_
_entity.id
_entity.type
_entity.pdbx_description
1 polymer ?
#
loop_
_entity_poly.entity_id
_entity_poly.type
_entity_poly.pdbx_seq_one_letter_code
_entity_poly.pdbx_strand_id
1 'polypeptide(L)'
;MAVPVINAVINFSTGPQTAQAMQIDIGKLGVNVLADAVAVIVDVSNQVDTIKTARGRNVLADQFQTGTLTLRIVDQNGDFNPQNPASPYYQLLTPMKKVEITATYSGVTYPIFAGFITSYLNTQPKDATEVAYTTITAVDAYRLAQNAQITTVTGASAGDLSGTRVNQILNTINWPNTQRDVDAGLTTLQNDPGTNRTSLSALQTIADSEYGAIYVDASGNFVFQDRAVTVGSIGGTPTVFSDAGAGIRYANAVWVLNDYLVFNSASITRSGGSAQLATNQASIDKYFIHSYT
;
A
#
# COMPACT_ATOMS: atom_id res chain seq x y z
N MET A 1 21.39 -6.22 21.22
CA MET A 1 20.19 -5.46 20.83
C MET A 1 19.07 -6.48 20.70
N ALA A 2 17.93 -6.30 21.36
CA ALA A 2 16.82 -7.23 21.23
C ALA A 2 16.36 -7.24 19.77
N VAL A 3 16.25 -8.43 19.16
CA VAL A 3 15.75 -8.55 17.79
C VAL A 3 14.23 -8.38 17.84
N PRO A 4 13.62 -7.59 16.93
CA PRO A 4 12.17 -7.51 16.84
C PRO A 4 11.55 -8.91 16.65
N VAL A 5 10.45 -9.18 17.34
CA VAL A 5 9.69 -10.41 17.17
C VAL A 5 8.70 -10.21 16.04
N ILE A 6 8.88 -10.95 14.95
CA ILE A 6 7.97 -10.90 13.79
C ILE A 6 6.72 -11.72 14.10
N ASN A 7 5.57 -11.18 13.70
CA ASN A 7 4.32 -11.89 13.64
C ASN A 7 3.80 -11.89 12.19
N ALA A 8 3.52 -13.05 11.63
CA ALA A 8 3.04 -13.24 10.28
C ALA A 8 1.74 -14.07 10.29
N VAL A 9 0.65 -13.46 9.87
CA VAL A 9 -0.69 -14.03 9.96
C VAL A 9 -1.34 -14.09 8.58
N ILE A 10 -1.92 -15.23 8.24
CA ILE A 10 -2.67 -15.46 7.00
C ILE A 10 -4.12 -15.73 7.37
N ASN A 11 -5.03 -15.04 6.70
CA ASN A 11 -6.46 -15.21 6.90
C ASN A 11 -7.11 -15.84 5.66
N PHE A 12 -7.52 -17.10 5.81
CA PHE A 12 -8.16 -17.93 4.80
C PHE A 12 -9.69 -17.80 4.74
N SER A 13 -10.29 -16.90 5.53
CA SER A 13 -11.74 -16.66 5.54
C SER A 13 -12.28 -16.24 4.16
N THR A 14 -13.60 -16.29 3.99
CA THR A 14 -14.26 -16.15 2.69
C THR A 14 -14.07 -14.76 2.04
N GLY A 15 -13.48 -14.79 0.84
CA GLY A 15 -13.58 -13.76 -0.19
C GLY A 15 -12.75 -12.47 -0.01
N PRO A 16 -12.61 -11.68 -1.09
CA PRO A 16 -11.96 -10.36 -1.08
C PRO A 16 -12.83 -9.29 -0.39
N GLN A 17 -13.73 -9.69 0.53
CA GLN A 17 -14.52 -8.75 1.31
C GLN A 17 -13.52 -7.88 2.08
N THR A 18 -13.52 -6.60 1.74
CA THR A 18 -12.53 -5.62 2.17
C THR A 18 -12.61 -5.43 3.69
N ALA A 19 -13.82 -5.53 4.26
CA ALA A 19 -14.04 -5.53 5.70
C ALA A 19 -13.55 -6.81 6.39
N GLN A 20 -13.01 -6.67 7.60
CA GLN A 20 -12.63 -7.80 8.45
C GLN A 20 -13.89 -8.41 9.11
N ALA A 21 -13.98 -9.73 9.12
CA ALA A 21 -15.03 -10.47 9.82
C ALA A 21 -15.04 -10.12 11.32
N MET A 22 -16.23 -10.05 11.92
CA MET A 22 -16.39 -9.85 13.35
C MET A 22 -15.97 -11.11 14.09
N GLN A 23 -15.05 -10.93 15.04
CA GLN A 23 -14.59 -11.98 15.93
C GLN A 23 -14.90 -11.57 17.36
N ILE A 24 -15.30 -12.53 18.19
CA ILE A 24 -15.52 -12.29 19.63
C ILE A 24 -14.17 -11.86 20.25
N ASP A 25 -14.21 -10.93 21.20
CA ASP A 25 -13.08 -10.32 21.92
C ASP A 25 -12.17 -9.34 21.15
N ILE A 26 -12.20 -9.31 19.82
CA ILE A 26 -11.38 -8.37 19.01
C ILE A 26 -12.18 -7.55 17.99
N GLY A 27 -13.38 -7.98 17.61
CA GLY A 27 -14.25 -7.29 16.67
C GLY A 27 -15.04 -6.15 17.31
N LYS A 28 -15.24 -5.07 16.55
CA LYS A 28 -16.08 -3.91 16.92
C LYS A 28 -17.42 -3.97 16.18
N LEU A 29 -18.53 -3.88 16.93
CA LEU A 29 -19.88 -3.73 16.38
C LEU A 29 -19.96 -2.44 15.54
N GLY A 30 -20.57 -2.53 14.35
CA GLY A 30 -20.66 -1.42 13.39
C GLY A 30 -19.41 -1.18 12.54
N VAL A 31 -18.34 -1.95 12.75
CA VAL A 31 -17.06 -1.85 12.02
C VAL A 31 -16.73 -3.16 11.30
N ASN A 32 -16.82 -4.28 12.02
CA ASN A 32 -16.59 -5.60 11.46
C ASN A 32 -17.88 -6.21 10.88
N VAL A 33 -17.76 -6.97 9.80
CA VAL A 33 -18.91 -7.64 9.15
C VAL A 33 -19.17 -8.99 9.82
N LEU A 34 -20.43 -9.31 10.10
CA LEU A 34 -20.79 -10.65 10.60
C LEU A 34 -20.49 -11.68 9.51
N ALA A 35 -19.59 -12.62 9.80
CA ALA A 35 -19.23 -13.68 8.85
C ALA A 35 -20.26 -14.81 8.86
N ASP A 36 -20.46 -15.42 7.69
CA ASP A 36 -21.30 -16.60 7.46
C ASP A 36 -20.56 -17.93 7.72
N ALA A 37 -19.25 -17.86 7.97
CA ALA A 37 -18.38 -19.00 8.26
C ALA A 37 -17.34 -18.66 9.34
N VAL A 38 -16.82 -19.70 10.01
CA VAL A 38 -15.74 -19.57 11.00
C VAL A 38 -14.48 -19.05 10.31
N ALA A 39 -13.89 -17.98 10.85
CA ALA A 39 -12.68 -17.41 10.31
C ALA A 39 -11.49 -18.38 10.50
N VAL A 40 -10.83 -18.75 9.41
CA VAL A 40 -9.61 -19.59 9.46
C VAL A 40 -8.41 -18.64 9.41
N ILE A 41 -7.84 -18.35 10.57
CA ILE A 41 -6.67 -17.49 10.73
C ILE A 41 -5.51 -18.35 11.20
N VAL A 42 -4.39 -18.26 10.50
CA VAL A 42 -3.21 -19.08 10.73
C VAL A 42 -2.03 -18.15 11.00
N ASP A 43 -1.42 -18.35 12.15
CA ASP A 43 -0.14 -17.75 12.51
C ASP A 43 0.99 -18.64 11.98
N VAL A 44 1.82 -18.07 11.08
CA VAL A 44 2.99 -18.73 10.48
C VAL A 44 4.31 -18.15 10.98
N SER A 45 4.29 -17.39 12.08
CA SER A 45 5.45 -16.66 12.60
C SER A 45 6.65 -17.55 12.90
N ASN A 46 6.41 -18.77 13.39
CA ASN A 46 7.44 -19.75 13.68
C ASN A 46 8.01 -20.45 12.43
N GLN A 47 7.39 -20.28 11.27
CA GLN A 47 7.79 -20.88 10.00
C GLN A 47 8.47 -19.86 9.07
N VAL A 48 8.51 -18.57 9.43
CA VAL A 48 9.09 -17.52 8.59
C VAL A 48 10.59 -17.71 8.42
N ASP A 49 11.03 -17.80 7.18
CA ASP A 49 12.45 -17.77 6.82
C ASP A 49 12.87 -16.37 6.32
N THR A 50 12.10 -15.77 5.41
CA THR A 50 12.43 -14.45 4.84
C THR A 50 11.18 -13.62 4.58
N ILE A 51 11.25 -12.33 4.91
CA ILE A 51 10.25 -11.32 4.54
C ILE A 51 10.94 -10.23 3.72
N LYS A 52 10.37 -9.92 2.56
CA LYS A 52 10.76 -8.77 1.74
C LYS A 52 9.54 -7.95 1.42
N THR A 53 9.57 -6.66 1.73
CA THR A 53 8.50 -5.72 1.40
C THR A 53 9.06 -4.57 0.59
N ALA A 54 8.32 -4.11 -0.42
CA ALA A 54 8.64 -2.90 -1.16
C ALA A 54 7.42 -1.99 -1.18
N ARG A 55 7.59 -0.75 -0.74
CA ARG A 55 6.58 0.32 -0.77
C ARG A 55 7.27 1.65 -0.98
N GLY A 56 6.54 2.61 -1.52
CA GLY A 56 6.97 3.99 -1.57
C GLY A 56 6.59 4.68 -2.87
N ARG A 57 7.08 5.92 -2.96
CA ARG A 57 6.88 6.79 -4.11
C ARG A 57 7.95 6.51 -5.16
N ASN A 58 7.52 6.31 -6.40
CA ASN A 58 8.44 6.35 -7.52
C ASN A 58 8.73 7.82 -7.82
N VAL A 59 9.97 8.24 -7.60
CA VAL A 59 10.41 9.63 -7.71
C VAL A 59 10.35 10.17 -9.14
N LEU A 60 10.48 9.30 -10.16
CA LEU A 60 10.43 9.71 -11.57
C LEU A 60 8.99 9.88 -12.07
N ALA A 61 8.09 9.02 -11.59
CA ALA A 61 6.67 9.10 -11.92
C ALA A 61 5.88 10.02 -10.97
N ASP A 62 6.55 10.52 -9.92
CA ASP A 62 5.99 11.30 -8.82
C ASP A 62 4.78 10.66 -8.09
N GLN A 63 4.62 9.34 -8.25
CA GLN A 63 3.43 8.59 -7.82
C GLN A 63 3.79 7.40 -6.92
N PHE A 64 2.95 7.15 -5.92
CA PHE A 64 3.02 5.93 -5.11
C PHE A 64 2.68 4.70 -5.94
N GLN A 65 3.42 3.62 -5.68
CA GLN A 65 3.26 2.34 -6.35
C GLN A 65 2.54 1.35 -5.43
N THR A 66 1.97 0.31 -6.03
CA THR A 66 1.45 -0.85 -5.29
C THR A 66 2.55 -1.44 -4.43
N GLY A 67 2.30 -1.54 -3.13
CA GLY A 67 3.15 -2.25 -2.20
C GLY A 67 3.16 -3.75 -2.45
N THR A 68 4.33 -4.36 -2.31
CA THR A 68 4.50 -5.80 -2.50
C THR A 68 5.12 -6.46 -1.28
N LEU A 69 4.76 -7.72 -1.07
CA LEU A 69 5.32 -8.62 -0.06
C LEU A 69 5.75 -9.93 -0.74
N THR A 70 6.94 -10.38 -0.41
CA THR A 70 7.41 -11.75 -0.61
C THR A 70 7.73 -12.35 0.75
N LEU A 71 6.91 -13.30 1.17
CA LEU A 71 7.06 -14.07 2.40
C LEU A 71 7.51 -15.49 2.03
N ARG A 72 8.63 -15.96 2.57
CA ARG A 72 9.07 -17.34 2.44
C ARG A 72 8.91 -18.04 3.78
N ILE A 73 8.18 -19.14 3.77
CA ILE A 73 7.95 -20.00 4.94
C ILE A 73 8.55 -21.39 4.71
N VAL A 74 9.00 -22.00 5.80
CA VAL A 74 9.39 -23.41 5.86
C VAL A 74 8.12 -24.28 5.86
N ASP A 75 7.99 -25.17 4.88
CA ASP A 75 6.78 -25.96 4.62
C ASP A 75 7.12 -27.44 4.40
N GLN A 76 7.71 -28.07 5.43
CA GLN A 76 8.19 -29.47 5.36
C GLN A 76 7.07 -30.49 5.12
N ASN A 77 5.86 -30.23 5.62
CA ASN A 77 4.71 -31.11 5.47
C ASN A 77 3.93 -30.84 4.17
N GLY A 78 4.26 -29.79 3.43
CA GLY A 78 3.51 -29.36 2.25
C GLY A 78 2.10 -28.88 2.61
N ASP A 79 1.93 -28.26 3.78
CA ASP A 79 0.67 -27.72 4.26
C ASP A 79 0.24 -26.52 3.40
N PHE A 80 1.19 -25.77 2.82
CA PHE A 80 0.91 -24.63 1.94
C PHE A 80 1.01 -24.99 0.45
N ASN A 81 0.90 -26.27 0.11
CA ASN A 81 0.78 -26.74 -1.27
C ASN A 81 -0.71 -26.89 -1.68
N PRO A 82 -1.23 -26.07 -2.62
CA PRO A 82 -2.62 -26.16 -3.08
C PRO A 82 -2.99 -27.50 -3.72
N GLN A 83 -2.01 -28.29 -4.16
CA GLN A 83 -2.22 -29.60 -4.78
C GLN A 83 -2.16 -30.76 -3.79
N ASN A 84 -1.81 -30.52 -2.52
CA ASN A 84 -1.72 -31.57 -1.50
C ASN A 84 -3.09 -31.81 -0.84
N PRO A 85 -3.77 -32.95 -1.10
CA PRO A 85 -5.08 -33.21 -0.48
C PRO A 85 -5.01 -33.50 1.02
N ALA A 86 -3.82 -33.82 1.55
CA ALA A 86 -3.59 -34.01 2.98
C ALA A 86 -3.30 -32.70 3.72
N SER A 87 -3.16 -31.58 3.00
CA SER A 87 -2.95 -30.27 3.62
C SER A 87 -4.17 -29.87 4.47
N PRO A 88 -3.97 -29.34 5.69
CA PRO A 88 -5.04 -28.75 6.49
C PRO A 88 -5.65 -27.49 5.83
N TYR A 89 -4.95 -26.90 4.86
CA TYR A 89 -5.38 -25.74 4.09
C TYR A 89 -5.80 -26.11 2.65
N TYR A 90 -5.98 -27.40 2.36
CA TYR A 90 -6.44 -27.85 1.06
C TYR A 90 -7.74 -27.12 0.66
N GLN A 91 -7.81 -26.66 -0.59
CA GLN A 91 -8.89 -25.79 -1.14
C GLN A 91 -8.98 -24.37 -0.56
N LEU A 92 -8.29 -24.05 0.54
CA LEU A 92 -8.26 -22.70 1.13
C LEU A 92 -7.16 -21.81 0.55
N LEU A 93 -6.12 -22.41 -0.03
CA LEU A 93 -4.96 -21.74 -0.65
C LEU A 93 -5.32 -21.13 -2.02
N THR A 94 -6.27 -20.22 -2.04
CA THR A 94 -6.66 -19.46 -3.23
C THR A 94 -6.08 -18.04 -3.22
N PRO A 95 -5.97 -17.36 -4.38
CA PRO A 95 -5.61 -15.94 -4.40
C PRO A 95 -6.61 -15.07 -3.64
N MET A 96 -6.20 -13.84 -3.34
CA MET A 96 -6.98 -12.79 -2.66
C MET A 96 -7.27 -13.06 -1.17
N LYS A 97 -6.54 -13.99 -0.54
CA LYS A 97 -6.53 -14.16 0.91
C LYS A 97 -5.72 -13.05 1.58
N LYS A 98 -6.11 -12.64 2.79
CA LYS A 98 -5.42 -11.56 3.50
C LYS A 98 -4.15 -12.07 4.17
N VAL A 99 -3.10 -11.27 4.14
CA VAL A 99 -1.85 -11.50 4.87
C VAL A 99 -1.45 -10.24 5.60
N GLU A 100 -0.99 -10.40 6.84
CA GLU A 100 -0.55 -9.32 7.70
C GLU A 100 0.80 -9.69 8.34
N ILE A 101 1.72 -8.74 8.31
CA ILE A 101 3.04 -8.83 8.92
C ILE A 101 3.17 -7.66 9.91
N THR A 102 3.49 -7.99 11.15
CA THR A 102 3.80 -7.01 12.20
C THR A 102 5.13 -7.37 12.87
N ALA A 103 5.75 -6.40 13.52
CA ALA A 103 6.98 -6.60 14.29
C ALA A 103 6.84 -5.96 15.66
N THR A 104 7.08 -6.73 16.73
CA THR A 104 7.06 -6.21 18.10
C THR A 104 8.49 -5.93 18.56
N TYR A 105 8.75 -4.68 18.94
CA TYR A 105 10.02 -4.25 19.49
C TYR A 105 9.78 -3.44 20.76
N SER A 106 10.47 -3.83 21.85
CA SER A 106 10.35 -3.16 23.17
C SER A 106 8.92 -2.99 23.67
N GLY A 107 8.05 -3.99 23.42
CA GLY A 107 6.66 -3.99 23.86
C GLY A 107 5.70 -3.19 22.96
N VAL A 108 6.18 -2.59 21.87
CA VAL A 108 5.35 -1.88 20.88
C VAL A 108 5.29 -2.69 19.60
N THR A 109 4.08 -2.94 19.10
CA THR A 109 3.83 -3.62 17.82
C THR A 109 3.73 -2.61 16.70
N TYR A 110 4.54 -2.80 15.66
CA TYR A 110 4.59 -1.96 14.48
C TYR A 110 4.05 -2.74 13.26
N PRO A 111 3.14 -2.15 12.48
CA PRO A 111 2.69 -2.74 11.22
C PRO A 111 3.84 -2.70 10.20
N ILE A 112 4.08 -3.83 9.54
CA ILE A 112 5.10 -3.95 8.49
C ILE A 112 4.44 -4.05 7.12
N PHE A 113 3.38 -4.85 6.95
CA PHE A 113 2.63 -4.96 5.71
C PHE A 113 1.27 -5.61 5.94
N ALA A 114 0.23 -5.11 5.27
CA ALA A 114 -1.05 -5.78 5.14
C ALA A 114 -1.51 -5.75 3.69
N GLY A 115 -2.03 -6.87 3.19
CA GLY A 115 -2.45 -6.96 1.80
C GLY A 115 -3.10 -8.29 1.45
N PHE A 116 -3.11 -8.60 0.15
CA PHE A 116 -3.80 -9.71 -0.46
C PHE A 116 -2.81 -10.61 -1.20
N ILE A 117 -2.86 -11.90 -0.91
CA ILE A 117 -1.99 -12.92 -1.50
C ILE A 117 -2.35 -13.08 -2.98
N THR A 118 -1.34 -12.99 -3.84
CA THR A 118 -1.46 -13.19 -5.29
C THR A 118 -1.04 -14.58 -5.74
N SER A 119 -0.06 -15.19 -5.07
CA SER A 119 0.37 -16.55 -5.39
C SER A 119 1.00 -17.29 -4.21
N TYR A 120 0.90 -18.62 -4.27
CA TYR A 120 1.65 -19.57 -3.46
C TYR A 120 2.55 -20.36 -4.42
N LEU A 121 3.86 -20.27 -4.23
CA LEU A 121 4.84 -21.06 -4.97
C LEU A 121 5.48 -22.05 -4.00
N ASN A 122 5.03 -23.30 -4.05
CA ASN A 122 5.64 -24.39 -3.30
C ASN A 122 6.83 -24.95 -4.08
N THR A 123 8.01 -24.98 -3.44
CA THR A 123 9.22 -25.58 -3.99
C THR A 123 9.59 -26.78 -3.13
N GLN A 124 9.43 -27.98 -3.71
CA GLN A 124 9.89 -29.22 -3.10
C GLN A 124 11.35 -29.45 -3.51
N PRO A 125 12.24 -29.76 -2.55
CA PRO A 125 13.62 -30.07 -2.87
C PRO A 125 13.74 -31.41 -3.57
N LYS A 126 14.84 -31.59 -4.30
CA LYS A 126 15.15 -32.86 -4.97
C LYS A 126 15.58 -33.93 -3.96
N ASP A 127 16.29 -33.52 -2.93
CA ASP A 127 16.85 -34.40 -1.91
C ASP A 127 16.02 -34.34 -0.62
N ALA A 128 15.71 -35.49 -0.04
CA ALA A 128 14.86 -35.60 1.16
C ALA A 128 15.45 -34.97 2.44
N THR A 129 16.74 -34.59 2.41
CA THR A 129 17.44 -33.92 3.51
C THR A 129 17.33 -32.39 3.45
N GLU A 130 16.85 -31.84 2.35
CA GLU A 130 16.69 -30.40 2.19
C GLU A 130 15.34 -29.92 2.71
N VAL A 131 15.28 -28.65 3.11
CA VAL A 131 14.07 -28.03 3.63
C VAL A 131 13.17 -27.61 2.48
N ALA A 132 11.89 -28.03 2.53
CA ALA A 132 10.88 -27.55 1.60
C ALA A 132 10.38 -26.15 2.00
N TYR A 133 10.13 -25.30 1.00
CA TYR A 133 9.70 -23.93 1.20
C TYR A 133 8.46 -23.62 0.38
N THR A 134 7.61 -22.74 0.93
CA THR A 134 6.56 -22.08 0.18
C THR A 134 6.80 -20.57 0.17
N THR A 135 6.84 -20.00 -1.03
CA THR A 135 6.95 -18.55 -1.25
C THR A 135 5.57 -17.98 -1.54
N ILE A 136 5.11 -17.10 -0.66
CA ILE A 136 3.84 -16.40 -0.74
C ILE A 136 4.13 -14.99 -1.25
N THR A 137 3.52 -14.61 -2.36
CA THR A 137 3.56 -13.23 -2.86
C THR A 137 2.24 -12.54 -2.58
N ALA A 138 2.30 -11.26 -2.20
CA ALA A 138 1.13 -10.46 -1.93
C ALA A 138 1.30 -9.01 -2.37
N VAL A 139 0.18 -8.33 -2.58
CA VAL A 139 0.08 -6.93 -2.96
C VAL A 139 -0.86 -6.20 -2.01
N ASP A 140 -0.62 -4.91 -1.78
CA ASP A 140 -1.51 -4.12 -0.95
C ASP A 140 -2.85 -3.80 -1.65
N ALA A 141 -3.72 -3.08 -0.93
CA ALA A 141 -5.02 -2.64 -1.40
C ALA A 141 -4.98 -1.74 -2.65
N TYR A 142 -3.85 -1.13 -2.97
CA TYR A 142 -3.70 -0.21 -4.09
C TYR A 142 -3.90 -0.96 -5.43
N ARG A 143 -3.48 -2.23 -5.50
CA ARG A 143 -3.74 -3.10 -6.66
C ARG A 143 -5.23 -3.35 -6.88
N LEU A 144 -6.02 -3.44 -5.83
CA LEU A 144 -7.45 -3.67 -5.93
C LEU A 144 -8.15 -2.46 -6.55
N ALA A 145 -7.75 -1.24 -6.15
CA ALA A 145 -8.22 -0.01 -6.77
C ALA A 145 -7.84 0.08 -8.26
N GLN A 146 -6.67 -0.45 -8.64
CA GLN A 146 -6.27 -0.54 -10.05
C GLN A 146 -7.14 -1.51 -10.86
N ASN A 147 -7.62 -2.59 -10.24
CA ASN A 147 -8.46 -3.58 -10.91
C ASN A 147 -9.94 -3.16 -10.96
N ALA A 148 -10.39 -2.29 -10.06
CA ALA A 148 -11.76 -1.80 -10.02
C ALA A 148 -12.01 -0.71 -11.08
N GLN A 149 -12.88 -0.99 -12.05
CA GLN A 149 -13.34 -0.02 -13.05
C GLN A 149 -14.53 0.77 -12.52
N ILE A 150 -14.53 2.07 -12.80
CA ILE A 150 -15.63 2.99 -12.51
C ILE A 150 -15.92 3.83 -13.75
N THR A 151 -17.19 4.19 -13.94
CA THR A 151 -17.60 5.14 -14.98
C THR A 151 -18.09 6.43 -14.33
N THR A 152 -18.89 6.31 -13.28
CA THR A 152 -19.43 7.42 -12.50
C THR A 152 -19.10 7.23 -11.03
N VAL A 153 -19.05 8.33 -10.29
CA VAL A 153 -18.86 8.35 -8.84
C VAL A 153 -20.12 8.96 -8.23
N THR A 154 -20.84 8.19 -7.41
CA THR A 154 -22.09 8.68 -6.82
C THR A 154 -21.81 9.82 -5.82
N GLY A 155 -22.55 10.93 -5.95
CA GLY A 155 -22.40 12.11 -5.10
C GLY A 155 -21.28 13.07 -5.49
N ALA A 156 -20.46 12.70 -6.48
CA ALA A 156 -19.36 13.53 -6.98
C ALA A 156 -19.86 14.75 -7.74
N SER A 157 -19.69 15.93 -7.14
CA SER A 157 -20.21 17.21 -7.63
C SER A 157 -19.11 18.27 -7.78
N ALA A 158 -19.33 19.26 -8.64
CA ALA A 158 -18.41 20.40 -8.75
C ALA A 158 -18.39 21.20 -7.44
N GLY A 159 -17.20 21.50 -6.94
CA GLY A 159 -16.99 22.18 -5.66
C GLY A 159 -16.65 21.24 -4.50
N ASP A 160 -16.71 19.92 -4.69
CA ASP A 160 -16.22 18.96 -3.69
C ASP A 160 -14.75 19.22 -3.37
N LEU A 161 -14.39 19.20 -2.08
CA LEU A 161 -12.97 19.11 -1.70
C LEU A 161 -12.39 17.76 -2.12
N SER A 162 -11.08 17.73 -2.36
CA SER A 162 -10.36 16.52 -2.80
C SER A 162 -10.58 15.31 -1.88
N GLY A 163 -10.55 15.50 -0.56
CA GLY A 163 -10.83 14.44 0.42
C GLY A 163 -12.25 13.90 0.37
N THR A 164 -13.24 14.77 0.13
CA THR A 164 -14.63 14.36 -0.12
C THR A 164 -14.72 13.45 -1.34
N ARG A 165 -14.05 13.82 -2.44
CA ARG A 165 -14.05 13.03 -3.68
C ARG A 165 -13.34 11.69 -3.52
N VAL A 166 -12.23 11.64 -2.78
CA VAL A 166 -11.53 10.38 -2.44
C VAL A 166 -12.50 9.43 -1.72
N ASN A 167 -13.22 9.92 -0.71
CA ASN A 167 -14.19 9.10 0.01
C ASN A 167 -15.34 8.60 -0.88
N GLN A 168 -15.83 9.41 -1.81
CA GLN A 168 -16.87 9.00 -2.75
C GLN A 168 -16.39 7.91 -3.72
N ILE A 169 -15.15 8.00 -4.22
CA ILE A 169 -14.56 6.95 -5.06
C ILE A 169 -14.40 5.65 -4.28
N LEU A 170 -13.85 5.74 -3.06
CA LEU A 170 -13.68 4.57 -2.19
C LEU A 170 -15.04 3.95 -1.81
N ASN A 171 -16.10 4.75 -1.67
CA ASN A 171 -17.48 4.25 -1.49
C ASN A 171 -17.97 3.49 -2.74
N THR A 172 -17.66 3.99 -3.93
CA THR A 172 -18.09 3.39 -5.21
C THR A 172 -17.54 1.96 -5.37
N ILE A 173 -16.34 1.70 -4.85
CA ILE A 173 -15.74 0.36 -4.83
C ILE A 173 -16.00 -0.42 -3.53
N ASN A 174 -16.92 0.08 -2.68
CA ASN A 174 -17.28 -0.52 -1.38
C ASN A 174 -16.06 -0.73 -0.45
N TRP A 175 -15.10 0.20 -0.48
CA TRP A 175 -14.01 0.16 0.50
C TRP A 175 -14.54 0.50 1.90
N PRO A 176 -14.08 -0.10 3.00
CA PRO A 176 -14.64 0.18 4.32
C PRO A 176 -14.18 1.56 4.82
N ASN A 177 -15.06 2.32 5.48
CA ASN A 177 -14.69 3.62 6.06
C ASN A 177 -13.60 3.51 7.13
N THR A 178 -13.55 2.39 7.86
CA THR A 178 -12.57 2.16 8.92
C THR A 178 -11.18 1.78 8.39
N GLN A 179 -11.03 1.62 7.08
CA GLN A 179 -9.75 1.35 6.40
C GLN A 179 -9.33 2.53 5.53
N ARG A 180 -9.66 3.73 5.98
CA ARG A 180 -9.37 5.00 5.32
C ARG A 180 -8.86 5.99 6.35
N ASP A 181 -7.84 6.73 5.95
CA ASP A 181 -7.34 7.91 6.64
C ASP A 181 -7.25 9.02 5.59
N VAL A 182 -8.24 9.91 5.55
CA VAL A 182 -8.43 10.83 4.43
C VAL A 182 -8.57 12.25 4.97
N ASP A 183 -7.55 13.07 4.72
CA ASP A 183 -7.61 14.50 4.96
C ASP A 183 -8.75 15.14 4.16
N ALA A 184 -9.31 16.24 4.68
CA ALA A 184 -10.40 16.95 4.00
C ALA A 184 -9.97 17.50 2.62
N GLY A 185 -8.69 17.89 2.47
CA GLY A 185 -8.16 18.52 1.28
C GLY A 185 -8.33 20.04 1.25
N LEU A 186 -7.54 20.73 0.43
CA LEU A 186 -7.54 22.19 0.29
C LEU A 186 -7.98 22.67 -1.10
N THR A 187 -8.04 21.78 -2.09
CA THR A 187 -8.49 22.08 -3.44
C THR A 187 -9.92 21.61 -3.68
N THR A 188 -10.74 22.49 -4.27
CA THR A 188 -12.06 22.13 -4.83
C THR A 188 -11.92 21.54 -6.23
N LEU A 189 -12.64 20.46 -6.51
CA LEU A 189 -12.60 19.74 -7.78
C LEU A 189 -13.79 20.08 -8.69
N GLN A 190 -13.62 19.84 -9.99
CA GLN A 190 -14.72 19.87 -10.95
C GLN A 190 -15.64 18.65 -10.79
N ASN A 191 -16.76 18.67 -11.52
CA ASN A 191 -17.66 17.53 -11.58
C ASN A 191 -16.93 16.26 -12.04
N ASP A 192 -17.42 15.09 -11.63
CA ASP A 192 -16.93 13.83 -12.17
C ASP A 192 -17.01 13.82 -13.71
N PRO A 193 -15.95 13.41 -14.43
CA PRO A 193 -15.98 13.39 -15.88
C PRO A 193 -16.88 12.30 -16.47
N GLY A 194 -17.33 11.31 -15.68
CA GLY A 194 -18.26 10.28 -16.16
C GLY A 194 -17.69 9.30 -17.19
N THR A 195 -16.36 9.23 -17.31
CA THR A 195 -15.65 8.37 -18.27
C THR A 195 -15.14 7.09 -17.62
N ASN A 196 -15.07 5.99 -18.39
CA ASN A 196 -14.52 4.74 -17.89
C ASN A 196 -13.04 4.87 -17.53
N ARG A 197 -12.70 4.55 -16.28
CA ARG A 197 -11.33 4.58 -15.75
C ARG A 197 -11.20 3.66 -14.54
N THR A 198 -9.97 3.35 -14.14
CA THR A 198 -9.75 2.66 -12.87
C THR A 198 -10.06 3.60 -11.70
N SER A 199 -10.55 3.04 -10.59
CA SER A 199 -10.71 3.82 -9.36
C SER A 199 -9.37 4.41 -8.90
N LEU A 200 -8.27 3.67 -9.13
CA LEU A 200 -6.94 4.17 -8.84
C LEU A 200 -6.54 5.39 -9.68
N SER A 201 -6.80 5.38 -10.99
CA SER A 201 -6.51 6.52 -11.86
C SER A 201 -7.31 7.75 -11.44
N ALA A 202 -8.55 7.56 -11.00
CA ALA A 202 -9.36 8.65 -10.45
C ALA A 202 -8.78 9.20 -9.13
N LEU A 203 -8.33 8.32 -8.22
CA LEU A 203 -7.66 8.70 -6.97
C LEU A 203 -6.34 9.45 -7.22
N GLN A 204 -5.52 8.97 -8.16
CA GLN A 204 -4.26 9.63 -8.54
C GLN A 204 -4.50 11.02 -9.12
N THR A 205 -5.48 11.16 -10.03
CA THR A 205 -5.86 12.47 -10.60
C THR A 205 -6.25 13.48 -9.51
N ILE A 206 -6.89 13.01 -8.43
CA ILE A 206 -7.24 13.87 -7.28
C ILE A 206 -6.00 14.28 -6.50
N ALA A 207 -5.10 13.34 -6.22
CA ALA A 207 -3.84 13.64 -5.55
C ALA A 207 -3.01 14.65 -6.36
N ASP A 208 -2.93 14.49 -7.68
CA ASP A 208 -2.23 15.42 -8.57
C ASP A 208 -2.89 16.81 -8.56
N SER A 209 -4.23 16.86 -8.58
CA SER A 209 -4.99 18.12 -8.49
C SER A 209 -4.83 18.83 -7.13
N GLU A 210 -4.71 18.05 -6.04
CA GLU A 210 -4.44 18.56 -4.71
C GLU A 210 -2.97 18.97 -4.54
N TYR A 211 -2.04 18.41 -5.31
CA TYR A 211 -0.61 18.31 -4.92
C TYR A 211 -0.43 17.60 -3.57
N GLY A 212 -1.26 16.57 -3.35
CA GLY A 212 -1.30 15.73 -2.16
C GLY A 212 -0.65 14.37 -2.39
N ALA A 213 -0.88 13.44 -1.46
CA ALA A 213 -0.40 12.07 -1.56
C ALA A 213 -1.56 11.08 -1.37
N ILE A 214 -1.60 10.03 -2.18
CA ILE A 214 -2.51 8.90 -2.03
C ILE A 214 -1.73 7.60 -2.05
N TYR A 215 -1.86 6.77 -1.02
CA TYR A 215 -1.15 5.50 -0.89
C TYR A 215 -1.87 4.54 0.06
N VAL A 216 -1.32 3.33 0.22
CA VAL A 216 -1.75 2.38 1.26
C VAL A 216 -0.67 2.28 2.33
N ASP A 217 -1.05 2.45 3.60
CA ASP A 217 -0.11 2.38 4.72
C ASP A 217 0.32 0.94 5.05
N ALA A 218 1.21 0.80 6.02
CA ALA A 218 1.68 -0.52 6.45
C ALA A 218 0.59 -1.39 7.10
N SER A 219 -0.51 -0.78 7.55
CA SER A 219 -1.67 -1.42 8.17
C SER A 219 -2.74 -1.81 7.14
N GLY A 220 -2.59 -1.40 5.87
CA GLY A 220 -3.52 -1.71 4.78
C GLY A 220 -4.62 -0.67 4.58
N ASN A 221 -4.52 0.52 5.19
CA ASN A 221 -5.49 1.60 5.03
C ASN A 221 -5.18 2.46 3.80
N PHE A 222 -6.20 2.94 3.09
CA PHE A 222 -6.01 4.01 2.10
C PHE A 222 -5.77 5.33 2.82
N VAL A 223 -4.64 5.97 2.54
CA VAL A 223 -4.26 7.25 3.13
C VAL A 223 -4.24 8.34 2.07
N PHE A 224 -5.01 9.40 2.29
CA PHE A 224 -4.93 10.64 1.52
C PHE A 224 -4.43 11.78 2.39
N GLN A 225 -3.31 12.39 2.00
CA GLN A 225 -2.75 13.56 2.65
C GLN A 225 -2.93 14.79 1.77
N ASP A 226 -3.37 15.89 2.37
CA ASP A 226 -3.47 17.16 1.67
C ASP A 226 -2.11 17.83 1.42
N ARG A 227 -2.09 18.88 0.59
CA ARG A 227 -0.85 19.57 0.24
C ARG A 227 -0.09 20.16 1.43
N ALA A 228 -0.79 20.57 2.49
CA ALA A 228 -0.14 21.23 3.62
C ALA A 228 0.65 20.21 4.42
N VAL A 229 0.11 19.00 4.58
CA VAL A 229 0.81 17.87 5.21
C VAL A 229 2.00 17.43 4.36
N THR A 230 1.81 17.23 3.05
CA THR A 230 2.88 16.76 2.17
C THR A 230 4.04 17.76 2.08
N VAL A 231 3.76 19.05 1.87
CA VAL A 231 4.78 20.11 1.80
C VAL A 231 5.41 20.35 3.18
N GLY A 232 4.63 20.31 4.25
CA GLY A 232 5.11 20.50 5.62
C GLY A 232 6.11 19.41 6.05
N SER A 233 5.99 18.19 5.50
CA SER A 233 6.88 17.07 5.82
C SER A 233 8.36 17.35 5.54
N ILE A 234 8.66 18.26 4.59
CA ILE A 234 10.03 18.64 4.21
C ILE A 234 10.76 19.33 5.39
N GLY A 235 10.02 20.05 6.24
CA GLY A 235 10.57 20.75 7.40
C GLY A 235 10.60 19.93 8.70
N GLY A 236 10.20 18.65 8.65
CA GLY A 236 10.13 17.78 9.81
C GLY A 236 11.49 17.44 10.44
N THR A 237 11.48 16.97 11.69
CA THR A 237 12.70 16.46 12.33
C THR A 237 13.20 15.21 11.61
N PRO A 238 14.45 15.19 11.09
CA PRO A 238 14.95 14.04 10.37
C PRO A 238 15.26 12.88 11.31
N THR A 239 15.09 11.66 10.81
CA THR A 239 15.64 10.47 11.47
C THR A 239 17.14 10.41 11.22
N VAL A 240 17.93 10.44 12.29
CA VAL A 240 19.40 10.49 12.21
C VAL A 240 19.98 9.08 12.32
N PHE A 241 20.70 8.67 11.27
CA PHE A 241 21.50 7.46 11.26
C PHE A 241 22.96 7.79 11.62
N SER A 242 23.62 6.90 12.36
CA SER A 242 25.00 7.11 12.84
C SER A 242 25.79 5.81 12.95
N ASP A 243 27.08 5.89 12.68
CA ASP A 243 28.08 4.84 12.90
C ASP A 243 28.95 5.07 14.15
N ALA A 244 28.81 6.23 14.81
CA ALA A 244 29.69 6.70 15.88
C ALA A 244 29.27 6.31 17.32
N GLY A 245 28.30 5.41 17.50
CA GLY A 245 27.85 4.98 18.83
C GLY A 245 26.39 4.51 18.89
N ALA A 246 25.64 5.01 19.89
CA ALA A 246 24.28 4.56 20.24
C ALA A 246 23.15 5.02 19.29
N GLY A 247 23.47 5.51 18.09
CA GLY A 247 22.48 5.93 17.09
C GLY A 247 21.92 4.77 16.26
N ILE A 248 21.02 5.08 15.33
CA ILE A 248 20.48 4.09 14.38
C ILE A 248 21.58 3.75 13.37
N ARG A 249 22.09 2.52 13.44
CA ARG A 249 23.18 2.06 12.57
C ARG A 249 22.67 1.84 11.15
N TYR A 250 23.55 2.05 10.17
CA TYR A 250 23.31 1.72 8.76
C TYR A 250 24.39 0.76 8.25
N ALA A 251 24.11 0.07 7.16
CA ALA A 251 25.06 -0.79 6.46
C ALA A 251 24.85 -0.64 4.94
N ASN A 252 25.92 -0.76 4.16
CA ASN A 252 25.89 -0.63 2.69
C ASN A 252 25.15 0.63 2.21
N ALA A 253 25.36 1.77 2.88
CA ALA A 253 24.81 3.04 2.41
C ALA A 253 25.37 3.35 1.01
N VAL A 254 24.49 3.78 0.12
CA VAL A 254 24.83 4.18 -1.25
C VAL A 254 24.43 5.62 -1.42
N TRP A 255 25.38 6.48 -1.80
CA TRP A 255 25.15 7.89 -2.06
C TRP A 255 25.01 8.09 -3.56
N VAL A 256 23.88 8.62 -3.98
CA VAL A 256 23.59 8.92 -5.39
C VAL A 256 23.37 10.42 -5.50
N LEU A 257 24.11 11.05 -6.41
CA LEU A 257 23.89 12.43 -6.85
C LEU A 257 23.62 12.39 -8.34
N ASN A 258 22.40 12.75 -8.74
CA ASN A 258 21.96 12.80 -10.13
C ASN A 258 20.97 13.95 -10.33
N ASP A 259 20.53 14.14 -11.57
CA ASP A 259 19.60 15.17 -12.04
C ASP A 259 18.14 14.73 -12.02
N TYR A 260 17.83 13.50 -11.59
CA TYR A 260 16.49 12.91 -11.68
C TYR A 260 15.38 13.70 -10.97
N LEU A 261 15.72 14.51 -9.97
CA LEU A 261 14.77 15.35 -9.22
C LEU A 261 14.92 16.84 -9.53
N VAL A 262 15.66 17.20 -10.57
CA VAL A 262 15.74 18.59 -11.06
C VAL A 262 14.51 18.83 -11.94
N PHE A 263 13.61 19.69 -11.47
CA PHE A 263 12.50 20.22 -12.27
C PHE A 263 12.57 21.75 -12.25
N ASN A 264 12.62 22.36 -13.42
CA ASN A 264 12.82 23.81 -13.55
C ASN A 264 11.84 24.49 -14.53
N SER A 265 10.91 23.72 -15.08
CA SER A 265 9.76 24.19 -15.84
C SER A 265 8.56 23.29 -15.50
N ALA A 266 7.44 23.85 -15.05
CA ALA A 266 6.23 23.12 -14.72
C ALA A 266 5.04 23.69 -15.50
N SER A 267 4.33 22.84 -16.23
CA SER A 267 3.18 23.22 -17.06
C SER A 267 1.96 22.38 -16.72
N ILE A 268 1.00 22.91 -15.95
CA ILE A 268 -0.18 22.18 -15.50
C ILE A 268 -1.44 22.70 -16.21
N THR A 269 -2.28 21.77 -16.70
CA THR A 269 -3.54 22.13 -17.38
C THR A 269 -4.72 21.45 -16.70
N ARG A 270 -5.63 22.25 -16.16
CA ARG A 270 -6.92 21.73 -15.67
C ARG A 270 -7.84 21.35 -16.84
N SER A 271 -8.76 20.42 -16.61
CA SER A 271 -9.75 20.03 -17.63
C SER A 271 -10.57 21.24 -18.12
N GLY A 272 -10.63 21.41 -19.44
CA GLY A 272 -11.29 22.54 -20.10
C GLY A 272 -10.65 23.92 -19.88
N GLY A 273 -9.44 23.98 -19.31
CA GLY A 273 -8.70 25.22 -19.05
C GLY A 273 -7.50 25.44 -19.97
N SER A 274 -6.77 26.52 -19.72
CA SER A 274 -5.49 26.82 -20.37
C SER A 274 -4.31 26.40 -19.48
N ALA A 275 -3.20 26.01 -20.11
CA ALA A 275 -1.98 25.63 -19.41
C ALA A 275 -1.43 26.78 -18.53
N GLN A 276 -1.02 26.44 -17.30
CA GLN A 276 -0.34 27.32 -16.37
C GLN A 276 1.14 26.95 -16.35
N LEU A 277 2.03 27.90 -16.66
CA LEU A 277 3.47 27.67 -16.77
C LEU A 277 4.23 28.41 -15.67
N ALA A 278 5.14 27.71 -14.99
CA ALA A 278 6.10 28.28 -14.06
C ALA A 278 7.52 27.82 -14.42
N THR A 279 8.49 28.74 -14.44
CA THR A 279 9.89 28.44 -14.83
C THR A 279 10.90 29.05 -13.87
N ASN A 280 12.06 28.39 -13.75
CA ASN A 280 13.23 28.91 -13.04
C ASN A 280 14.40 29.07 -14.01
N GLN A 281 14.57 30.29 -14.54
CA GLN A 281 15.56 30.57 -15.59
C GLN A 281 17.00 30.25 -15.14
N ALA A 282 17.39 30.61 -13.92
CA ALA A 282 18.75 30.33 -13.42
C ALA A 282 19.05 28.82 -13.35
N SER A 283 18.03 28.02 -13.00
CA SER A 283 18.16 26.56 -13.03
C SER A 283 18.18 26.01 -14.47
N ILE A 284 17.45 26.61 -15.40
CA ILE A 284 17.46 26.22 -16.83
C ILE A 284 18.83 26.52 -17.45
N ASP A 285 19.42 27.69 -17.15
CA ASP A 285 20.74 28.06 -17.68
C ASP A 285 21.84 27.10 -17.21
N LYS A 286 21.68 26.53 -16.01
CA LYS A 286 22.65 25.60 -15.41
C LYS A 286 22.43 24.14 -15.80
N TYR A 287 21.18 23.70 -15.83
CA TYR A 287 20.82 22.27 -15.96
C TYR A 287 20.07 21.96 -17.25
N PHE A 288 19.85 22.91 -18.17
CA PHE A 288 18.91 22.79 -19.29
C PHE A 288 17.47 22.53 -18.83
N ILE A 289 16.53 22.59 -19.76
CA ILE A 289 15.10 22.43 -19.46
C ILE A 289 14.84 21.02 -18.93
N HIS A 290 14.26 20.97 -17.73
CA HIS A 290 13.71 19.77 -17.10
C HIS A 290 12.23 20.04 -16.79
N SER A 291 11.34 19.48 -17.61
CA SER A 291 9.91 19.79 -17.59
C SER A 291 9.08 18.80 -16.77
N TYR A 292 8.14 19.34 -16.00
CA TYR A 292 7.04 18.63 -15.35
C TYR A 292 5.71 19.04 -16.02
N THR A 293 4.83 18.09 -16.29
CA THR A 293 3.56 18.32 -17.03
C THR A 293 2.41 17.53 -16.43
#